data_AF-A0A7X7UEJ0-F1
#
_entry.id   AF-A0A7X7UEJ0-F1
#
_cell.length_a   1.000
_cell.length_b   1.000
_cell.length_c   1.000
_cell.angle_alpha   90.00
_cell.angle_beta   90.00
_cell.angle_gamma   90.00
#
_symmetry.space_group_name_H-M   'P 1'
#
loop_
_entity.id
_entity.type
_entity.pdbx_description
1 polymer ?
#
loop_
_entity_poly.entity_id
_entity_poly.type
_entity_poly.pdbx_seq_one_letter_code
_entity_poly.pdbx_strand_id
1 'polypeptide(L)'
;MLPRLTAPLYTLLDLGSFPGMIPGGSTAVHGELYKVGPELLARLDRHEGVPRLYVRETLSLVDGVTVDGYFLIDVGRILQGTVIENGTWNTYENK
;
A
#
# COMPACT_ATOMS: atom_id res chain seq x y z
N MET A 1 -13.51 -8.93 -5.66
CA MET A 1 -12.83 -7.84 -4.93
C MET A 1 -13.66 -7.53 -3.68
N LEU A 2 -13.02 -7.46 -2.52
CA LEU A 2 -13.68 -7.03 -1.28
C LEU A 2 -13.00 -5.75 -0.79
N PRO A 3 -13.72 -4.63 -0.64
CA PRO A 3 -13.16 -3.44 -0.02
C PRO A 3 -12.76 -3.76 1.42
N ARG A 4 -11.56 -3.31 1.80
CA ARG A 4 -10.95 -3.51 3.11
C ARG A 4 -10.22 -2.25 3.54
N LEU A 5 -10.01 -2.16 4.85
CA LEU A 5 -9.35 -1.04 5.50
C LEU A 5 -8.23 -1.59 6.39
N THR A 6 -7.02 -1.08 6.24
CA THR A 6 -5.90 -1.45 7.11
C THR A 6 -6.08 -0.89 8.53
N ALA A 7 -5.41 -1.45 9.52
CA ALA A 7 -5.29 -0.82 10.84
C ALA A 7 -4.72 0.61 10.72
N PRO A 8 -5.06 1.56 11.61
CA PRO A 8 -4.62 2.96 11.49
C PRO A 8 -3.16 3.15 11.93
N LEU A 9 -2.23 2.51 11.23
CA LEU A 9 -0.81 2.41 11.57
C LEU A 9 0.09 2.79 10.39
N TYR A 10 -0.46 3.44 9.37
CA TYR A 10 0.19 3.65 8.08
C TYR A 10 0.10 5.09 7.62
N THR A 11 0.94 5.43 6.66
CA THR A 11 0.90 6.67 5.90
C THR A 11 0.82 6.31 4.43
N LEU A 12 -0.10 6.94 3.70
CA LEU A 12 -0.23 6.79 2.25
C LEU A 12 0.37 8.02 1.59
N LEU A 13 1.22 7.80 0.60
CA LEU A 13 1.92 8.85 -0.15
C LEU A 13 1.43 8.87 -1.59
N ASP A 14 1.29 10.06 -2.14
CA ASP A 14 1.20 10.33 -3.57
C ASP A 14 2.61 10.41 -4.17
N LEU A 15 2.91 9.54 -5.13
CA LEU A 15 4.18 9.51 -5.87
C LEU A 15 4.01 9.95 -7.33
N GLY A 16 2.91 10.64 -7.64
CA GLY A 16 2.50 11.06 -8.97
C GLY A 16 1.55 10.06 -9.61
N SER A 17 2.09 9.08 -10.33
CA SER A 17 1.26 8.14 -11.11
C SER A 17 0.80 6.91 -10.34
N PHE A 18 1.18 6.78 -9.07
CA PHE A 18 0.79 5.68 -8.19
C PHE A 18 0.96 6.09 -6.72
N PRO A 19 0.21 5.47 -5.80
CA PRO A 19 0.40 5.69 -4.38
C PRO A 19 1.53 4.81 -3.84
N GLY A 20 2.09 5.16 -2.67
CA GLY A 20 2.95 4.28 -1.88
C GLY A 20 2.58 4.29 -0.41
N MET A 21 2.40 3.11 0.19
CA MET A 21 2.11 2.98 1.62
C MET A 21 3.40 2.73 2.41
N ILE A 22 3.58 3.40 3.55
CA ILE A 22 4.69 3.15 4.48
C ILE A 22 4.16 2.84 5.89
N PRO A 23 4.89 2.07 6.71
CA PRO A 23 4.55 1.89 8.12
C PRO A 23 4.72 3.19 8.92
N GLY A 24 3.95 3.30 10.00
CA GLY A 24 3.94 4.48 10.86
C GLY A 24 2.90 5.51 10.42
N GLY A 25 2.53 6.39 11.35
CA GLY A 25 1.40 7.31 11.20
C GLY A 25 0.14 6.80 11.90
N SER A 26 -1.00 7.40 11.57
CA SER A 26 -2.29 7.10 12.19
C SER A 26 -3.41 6.90 11.17
N THR A 27 -3.07 6.67 9.90
CA THR A 27 -4.04 6.58 8.82
C THR A 27 -4.35 5.13 8.51
N ALA A 28 -5.64 4.83 8.44
CA ALA A 28 -6.15 3.58 7.89
C ALA A 28 -6.28 3.73 6.37
N VAL A 29 -5.72 2.79 5.61
CA VAL A 29 -5.62 2.87 4.14
C VAL A 29 -6.69 2.01 3.51
N HIS A 30 -7.48 2.61 2.63
CA HIS A 30 -8.49 1.91 1.85
C HIS A 30 -7.84 1.09 0.74
N GLY A 31 -8.26 -0.15 0.60
CA GLY A 31 -7.79 -1.03 -0.44
C GLY A 31 -8.73 -2.18 -0.71
N GLU A 32 -8.23 -3.15 -1.44
CA GLU A 32 -8.99 -4.26 -1.96
C GLU A 32 -8.25 -5.56 -1.72
N LEU A 33 -8.96 -6.57 -1.21
CA LEU A 33 -8.37 -7.87 -0.95
C LEU A 33 -8.62 -8.84 -2.11
N TYR A 34 -7.54 -9.50 -2.53
CA TYR A 34 -7.53 -10.50 -3.61
C TYR A 34 -6.91 -11.81 -3.14
N LYS A 35 -7.46 -12.93 -3.62
CA LYS A 35 -6.82 -14.24 -3.49
C LYS A 35 -5.93 -14.45 -4.71
N VAL A 36 -4.61 -14.56 -4.49
CA VAL A 36 -3.60 -14.65 -5.55
C VAL A 36 -2.83 -15.96 -5.39
N GLY A 37 -2.67 -16.70 -6.50
CA GLY A 37 -1.83 -17.89 -6.53
C GLY A 37 -0.34 -17.54 -6.60
N PRO A 38 0.56 -18.46 -6.23
CA PRO A 38 2.00 -18.18 -6.08
C PRO A 38 2.67 -17.68 -7.38
N GLU A 39 2.26 -18.20 -8.55
CA GLU A 39 2.82 -17.78 -9.83
C GLU A 39 2.47 -16.31 -10.17
N LEU A 40 1.20 -15.94 -10.00
CA LEU A 40 0.75 -14.56 -10.22
C LEU A 40 1.38 -13.62 -9.18
N LEU A 41 1.50 -14.06 -7.94
CA LEU A 41 2.11 -13.30 -6.87
C LEU A 41 3.59 -12.97 -7.16
N ALA A 42 4.36 -13.94 -7.66
CA ALA A 42 5.73 -13.71 -8.10
C ALA A 42 5.83 -12.74 -9.30
N ARG A 43 4.82 -12.70 -10.17
CA ARG A 43 4.74 -11.71 -11.27
C ARG A 43 4.43 -10.32 -10.75
N LEU A 44 3.53 -10.20 -9.78
CA LEU A 44 3.20 -8.93 -9.11
C LEU A 44 4.44 -8.39 -8.38
N ASP A 45 5.17 -9.22 -7.63
CA ASP A 45 6.40 -8.78 -6.96
C ASP A 45 7.41 -8.15 -7.93
N ARG A 46 7.56 -8.72 -9.13
CA ARG A 46 8.42 -8.14 -10.18
C ARG A 46 7.85 -6.84 -10.74
N HIS A 47 6.53 -6.76 -10.92
CA HIS A 47 5.85 -5.57 -11.42
C HIS A 47 5.97 -4.39 -10.44
N GLU A 48 5.78 -4.67 -9.15
CA GLU A 48 5.95 -3.71 -8.04
C GLU A 48 7.43 -3.41 -7.74
N GLY A 49 8.37 -4.07 -8.43
CA GLY A 49 9.79 -3.80 -8.25
C GLY A 49 10.35 -4.23 -6.89
N VAL A 50 9.83 -5.32 -6.31
CA VAL A 50 10.38 -5.93 -5.09
C VAL A 50 11.78 -6.51 -5.32
N PRO A 51 12.76 -6.34 -4.40
CA PRO A 51 12.74 -5.57 -3.15
C PRO A 51 13.44 -4.21 -3.27
N ARG A 52 13.15 -3.45 -4.34
CA ARG A 52 13.80 -2.14 -4.59
C ARG A 52 12.86 -0.97 -4.38
N LEU A 53 11.68 -0.99 -5.02
CA LEU A 53 10.68 0.06 -4.89
C LEU A 53 9.75 -0.24 -3.73
N TYR A 54 9.16 -1.43 -3.75
CA TYR A 54 8.32 -1.97 -2.69
C TYR A 54 8.97 -3.17 -2.00
N VAL A 55 8.49 -3.49 -0.81
CA VAL A 55 8.63 -4.80 -0.16
C VAL A 55 7.23 -5.34 0.13
N ARG A 56 7.05 -6.65 -0.02
CA ARG A 56 5.80 -7.31 0.38
C ARG A 56 5.93 -7.83 1.81
N GLU A 57 5.07 -7.36 2.69
CA GLU A 57 5.05 -7.72 4.10
C GLU A 57 3.62 -7.99 4.57
N THR A 58 3.48 -8.69 5.69
CA THR A 58 2.18 -8.90 6.33
C THR A 58 1.73 -7.64 7.08
N LEU A 59 0.45 -7.32 6.96
CA LEU A 59 -0.20 -6.20 7.65
C LEU A 59 -1.51 -6.64 8.30
N SER A 60 -2.03 -5.82 9.21
CA SER A 60 -3.32 -6.05 9.86
C SER A 60 -4.40 -5.17 9.26
N LEU A 61 -5.59 -5.74 9.08
CA LEU A 61 -6.82 -5.03 8.77
C LEU A 61 -7.51 -4.56 10.06
N VAL A 62 -8.45 -3.61 9.95
CA VAL A 62 -9.22 -3.10 11.11
C VAL A 62 -10.02 -4.17 11.85
N ASP A 63 -10.38 -5.25 11.17
CA ASP A 63 -11.10 -6.40 11.72
C ASP A 63 -10.17 -7.47 12.34
N GLY A 64 -8.86 -7.19 12.41
CA GLY A 64 -7.85 -8.07 12.99
C GLY A 64 -7.36 -9.17 12.05
N VAL A 65 -7.88 -9.26 10.82
CA VAL A 65 -7.36 -10.20 9.82
C VAL A 65 -5.99 -9.74 9.32
N THR A 66 -5.05 -10.67 9.20
CA THR A 66 -3.72 -10.41 8.62
C THR A 66 -3.69 -10.79 7.15
N VAL A 67 -3.12 -9.92 6.32
CA VAL A 67 -2.98 -10.11 4.86
C VAL A 67 -1.63 -9.60 4.40
N ASP A 68 -1.20 -9.96 3.18
CA ASP A 68 -0.01 -9.37 2.56
C ASP A 68 -0.34 -8.01 1.90
N GLY A 69 0.59 -7.07 1.97
CA GLY A 69 0.53 -5.80 1.26
C GLY A 69 1.92 -5.30 0.86
N TYR A 70 1.98 -4.29 -0.01
CA TYR A 70 3.21 -3.70 -0.49
C TYR A 70 3.52 -2.39 0.25
N PHE A 71 4.73 -2.29 0.80
CA PHE A 71 5.25 -1.10 1.48
C PHE A 71 6.39 -0.47 0.69
N LEU A 72 6.31 0.84 0.49
CA LEU A 72 7.33 1.61 -0.21
C LEU A 72 8.61 1.63 0.63
N ILE A 73 9.75 1.30 0.02
CA ILE A 73 11.07 1.29 0.67
C ILE A 73 12.10 2.19 -0.02
N ASP A 74 11.79 2.70 -1.21
CA ASP A 74 12.63 3.67 -1.90
C ASP A 74 12.61 5.00 -1.14
N VAL A 75 13.67 5.26 -0.37
CA VAL A 75 13.86 6.48 0.43
C VAL A 75 13.74 7.74 -0.44
N GLY A 76 14.24 7.71 -1.67
CA GLY A 76 14.15 8.84 -2.59
C GLY A 76 12.70 9.18 -2.93
N ARG A 77 11.87 8.15 -3.15
CA ARG A 77 10.42 8.31 -3.38
C ARG A 77 9.69 8.73 -2.12
N ILE A 78 10.02 8.15 -0.97
CA ILE A 78 9.43 8.51 0.32
C ILE A 78 9.60 10.01 0.59
N LEU A 79 10.82 10.54 0.42
CA LEU A 79 11.12 11.95 0.68
C LEU A 79 10.45 12.94 -0.30
N GLN A 80 10.04 12.46 -1.47
CA GLN A 80 9.34 13.25 -2.49
C GLN A 80 7.82 13.11 -2.43
N GLY A 81 7.32 12.10 -1.70
CA GLY A 81 5.90 11.78 -1.62
C GLY A 81 5.11 12.82 -0.84
N THR A 82 3.90 13.13 -1.32
CA THR A 82 2.95 13.97 -0.57
C THR A 82 1.99 13.11 0.22
N VAL A 83 1.76 13.41 1.50
CA VAL A 83 0.86 12.61 2.35
C VAL A 83 -0.60 12.74 1.89
N ILE A 84 -1.26 11.59 1.80
CA ILE A 84 -2.70 11.45 1.55
C ILE A 84 -3.39 11.19 2.88
N GLU A 85 -3.84 12.28 3.52
CA GLU A 85 -4.38 12.27 4.88
C GLU A 85 -5.56 11.30 5.07
N ASN A 86 -6.42 11.15 4.06
CA ASN A 86 -7.61 10.30 4.15
C ASN A 86 -7.36 8.82 3.78
N GLY A 87 -6.12 8.44 3.46
CA GLY A 87 -5.75 7.07 3.13
C GLY A 87 -6.46 6.48 1.89
N THR A 88 -7.01 7.30 1.00
CA THR A 88 -7.81 6.84 -0.14
C THR A 88 -7.28 7.42 -1.46
N TRP A 89 -6.58 6.58 -2.23
CA TRP A 89 -5.99 6.94 -3.53
C TRP A 89 -7.03 7.34 -4.59
N ASN A 90 -8.07 6.52 -4.78
CA ASN A 90 -9.03 6.72 -5.88
C ASN A 90 -9.77 8.07 -5.80
N THR A 91 -10.05 8.57 -4.60
CA THR A 91 -10.65 9.91 -4.43
C THR A 91 -9.62 11.04 -4.53
N TYR A 92 -8.35 10.72 -4.29
CA TYR A 92 -7.24 11.67 -4.33
C TYR A 92 -6.75 11.93 -5.77
N GLU A 93 -6.75 10.93 -6.66
CA GLU A 93 -6.37 11.14 -8.07
C GLU A 93 -7.37 11.98 -8.87
N ASN A 94 -8.65 12.01 -8.46
CA ASN A 94 -9.70 12.80 -9.12
C ASN A 94 -9.66 14.30 -8.75
N LYS A 95 -8.47 14.84 -8.45
CA LYS A 95 -8.24 16.26 -8.13
C LYS A 95 -8.27 17.16 -9.35
#